data_AF-A0A8T2R3H4-F1
#
_entry.id   AF-A0A8T2R3H4-F1
#
_cell.length_a   1.000
_cell.length_b   1.000
_cell.length_c   1.000
_cell.angle_alpha   90.00
_cell.angle_beta   90.00
_cell.angle_gamma   90.00
#
_symmetry.space_group_name_H-M   'P 1'
#
loop_
_entity.id
_entity.type
_entity.pdbx_description
1 polymer ?
#
loop_
_entity_poly.entity_id
_entity_poly.type
_entity_poly.pdbx_seq_one_letter_code
_entity_poly.pdbx_strand_id
1 'polypeptide(L)'
;MIAARRREREYFATSPDYKHLASRMGSEYLGKMLSKHLETVIKARIPSILSLVNKSIDELENEMNQLGRPIAVDAGAQLYTILELCRAFDRVFKEHLDGGRPGGDRIYGVFDNQFPAALKKLPFDRHLSQQNVRKIVSEADGYQPHLIAPEQGYRRLIESALTYFRGPAENVVDAVHFVLRELVRKSISETQELKRFPTLQAELAAAATEALEKFRDDSRKTALRMVDMEASYLTVDFFRKLPQELDKGGNPSSATTDRYTEGHLRRIGSNVSAYINMVCETLRISIPKAVVHCQVREAKRSLLDHFYTQVGKKEGRQLASLLDEDPALMERRAACAKRLELYKQARDEIDSVAWAR
;
A
#
# COMPACT_ATOMS: atom_id res chain seq x y z
N MET A 1 -37.08 28.93 65.77
CA MET A 1 -35.72 29.49 65.51
C MET A 1 -35.55 30.95 65.93
N ILE A 2 -36.45 31.87 65.55
CA ILE A 2 -36.29 33.31 65.82
C ILE A 2 -36.26 33.64 67.32
N ALA A 3 -37.14 33.02 68.12
CA ALA A 3 -37.17 33.21 69.58
C ALA A 3 -35.88 32.74 70.28
N ALA A 4 -35.28 31.65 69.80
CA ALA A 4 -34.01 31.12 70.35
C ALA A 4 -32.83 32.06 70.04
N ARG A 5 -32.74 32.58 68.81
CA ARG A 5 -31.71 33.57 68.42
C ARG A 5 -31.85 34.88 69.19
N ARG A 6 -33.09 35.31 69.49
CA ARG A 6 -33.34 36.51 70.29
C ARG A 6 -32.86 36.33 71.74
N ARG A 7 -33.21 35.21 72.38
CA ARG A 7 -32.71 34.87 73.72
C ARG A 7 -31.18 34.74 73.77
N GLU A 8 -30.58 34.15 72.75
CA GLU A 8 -29.12 34.02 72.63
C GLU A 8 -28.45 35.40 72.56
N ARG A 9 -28.95 36.32 71.73
CA ARG A 9 -28.45 37.70 71.65
C ARG A 9 -28.63 38.46 72.98
N GLU A 10 -29.79 38.33 73.62
CA GLU A 10 -30.06 38.97 74.91
C GLU A 10 -29.13 38.44 76.00
N TYR A 11 -28.89 37.12 76.05
CA TYR A 11 -27.96 36.49 76.98
C TYR A 11 -26.53 37.04 76.84
N PHE A 12 -26.00 37.08 75.61
CA PHE A 12 -24.65 37.59 75.38
C PHE A 12 -24.56 39.10 75.61
N ALA A 13 -25.63 39.88 75.42
CA ALA A 13 -25.64 41.32 75.64
C ALA A 13 -25.77 41.74 77.12
N THR A 14 -26.40 40.91 77.95
CA THR A 14 -26.68 41.20 79.37
C THR A 14 -25.72 40.52 80.36
N SER A 15 -24.99 39.49 79.93
CA SER A 15 -24.04 38.77 80.79
C SER A 15 -22.81 39.61 81.16
N PRO A 16 -22.47 39.77 82.45
CA PRO A 16 -21.31 40.57 82.89
C PRO A 16 -19.97 40.03 82.37
N ASP A 17 -19.84 38.71 82.23
CA ASP A 17 -18.61 38.07 81.76
C ASP A 17 -18.46 38.11 80.23
N TYR A 18 -19.57 38.04 79.47
CA TYR A 18 -19.55 37.90 78.01
C TYR A 18 -19.98 39.16 77.22
N LYS A 19 -20.48 40.21 77.87
CA LYS A 19 -20.96 41.45 77.22
C LYS A 19 -19.91 42.08 76.30
N HIS A 20 -18.64 42.04 76.70
CA HIS A 20 -17.54 42.56 75.89
C HIS A 20 -17.27 41.75 74.60
N LEU A 21 -17.74 40.50 74.53
CA LEU A 21 -17.63 39.58 73.40
C LEU A 21 -18.94 39.38 72.65
N ALA A 22 -20.03 40.05 73.04
CA ALA A 22 -21.37 39.84 72.47
C ALA A 22 -21.42 39.98 70.94
N SER A 23 -20.54 40.80 70.36
CA SER A 23 -20.41 40.98 68.91
C SER A 23 -19.73 39.82 68.17
N ARG A 24 -19.05 38.92 68.91
CA ARG A 24 -18.29 37.76 68.41
C ARG A 24 -18.82 36.42 68.94
N MET A 25 -20.01 36.42 69.53
CA MET A 25 -20.63 35.25 70.13
C MET A 25 -22.01 34.96 69.51
N GLY A 26 -22.45 33.72 69.67
CA GLY A 26 -23.74 33.25 69.19
C GLY A 26 -23.76 32.62 67.80
N SER A 27 -24.84 31.91 67.52
CA SER A 27 -25.04 31.08 66.33
C SER A 27 -24.95 31.85 65.01
N GLU A 28 -25.37 33.12 64.99
CA GLU A 28 -25.29 33.96 63.79
C GLU A 28 -23.86 34.39 63.47
N TYR A 29 -23.07 34.74 64.49
CA TYR A 29 -21.66 35.07 64.30
C TYR A 29 -20.88 33.84 63.85
N LEU A 30 -21.14 32.68 64.47
CA LEU A 30 -20.58 31.39 64.04
C LEU A 30 -20.96 31.07 62.58
N GLY A 31 -22.22 31.25 62.19
CA GLY A 31 -22.66 31.05 60.81
C GLY A 31 -21.91 31.93 59.81
N LYS A 32 -21.77 33.22 60.11
CA LYS A 32 -20.98 34.16 59.27
C LYS A 32 -19.50 33.76 59.21
N MET A 33 -18.92 33.32 60.33
CA MET A 33 -17.53 32.88 60.38
C MET A 33 -17.31 31.62 59.53
N LEU A 34 -18.18 30.61 59.66
CA LEU A 34 -18.13 29.38 58.88
C LEU A 34 -18.31 29.66 57.38
N SER A 35 -19.27 30.52 57.00
CA SER A 35 -19.45 30.92 55.59
C SER A 35 -18.20 31.62 55.03
N LYS A 36 -17.60 32.55 55.77
CA LYS A 36 -16.37 33.24 55.34
C LYS A 36 -15.19 32.28 55.22
N HIS A 37 -15.07 31.35 56.17
CA HIS A 37 -14.02 30.33 56.12
C HIS A 37 -14.21 29.39 54.92
N LEU A 38 -15.43 28.90 54.70
CA LEU A 38 -15.78 28.06 53.57
C LEU A 38 -15.49 28.76 52.23
N GLU A 39 -15.89 30.02 52.09
CA GLU A 39 -15.61 30.84 50.89
C GLU A 39 -14.09 30.94 50.63
N THR A 40 -13.30 31.19 51.67
CA THR A 40 -11.83 31.26 51.58
C THR A 40 -11.24 29.94 51.10
N VAL A 41 -11.70 28.82 51.67
CA VAL A 41 -11.24 27.47 51.29
C VAL A 41 -11.64 27.15 49.86
N ILE A 42 -12.88 27.47 49.44
CA ILE A 42 -13.36 27.26 48.07
C ILE A 42 -12.50 28.07 47.09
N LYS A 43 -12.31 29.37 47.32
CA LYS A 43 -11.48 30.24 46.46
C LYS A 43 -10.04 29.74 46.33
N ALA A 44 -9.45 29.25 47.42
CA ALA A 44 -8.09 28.68 47.39
C ALA A 44 -8.00 27.38 46.58
N ARG A 45 -9.08 26.58 46.49
CA ARG A 45 -9.11 25.31 45.76
C ARG A 45 -9.50 25.44 44.29
N ILE A 46 -10.26 26.47 43.91
CA ILE A 46 -10.73 26.70 42.53
C ILE A 46 -9.61 26.61 41.48
N PRO A 47 -8.44 27.27 41.62
CA PRO A 47 -7.38 27.20 40.60
C PRO A 47 -6.86 25.78 40.36
N SER A 48 -6.75 24.98 41.43
CA SER A 48 -6.32 23.58 41.34
C SER A 48 -7.37 22.71 40.66
N ILE A 49 -8.66 22.96 40.91
CA ILE A 49 -9.76 22.24 40.25
C ILE A 49 -9.79 22.61 38.77
N LEU A 50 -9.67 23.89 38.42
CA LEU A 50 -9.64 24.36 37.03
C LEU A 50 -8.47 23.74 36.25
N SER A 51 -7.27 23.68 36.85
CA SER A 51 -6.12 23.02 36.23
C SER A 51 -6.37 21.53 35.98
N LEU A 52 -7.03 20.82 36.91
CA LEU A 52 -7.38 19.41 36.73
C LEU A 52 -8.42 19.23 35.61
N VAL A 53 -9.46 20.08 35.58
CA VAL A 53 -10.49 20.06 34.56
C VAL A 53 -9.90 20.30 33.17
N ASN A 54 -9.07 21.33 33.00
CA ASN A 54 -8.42 21.62 31.72
C ASN A 54 -7.52 20.46 31.26
N LYS A 55 -6.74 19.87 32.17
CA LYS A 55 -5.92 18.70 31.84
C LYS A 55 -6.79 17.51 31.40
N SER A 56 -7.89 17.24 32.10
CA SER A 56 -8.83 16.18 31.71
C SER A 56 -9.53 16.45 30.39
N ILE A 57 -9.83 17.72 30.06
CA ILE A 57 -10.34 18.12 28.74
C ILE A 57 -9.29 17.78 27.67
N ASP A 58 -8.04 18.17 27.84
CA ASP A 58 -6.97 17.90 26.87
C ASP A 58 -6.77 16.39 26.65
N GLU A 59 -6.78 15.59 27.73
CA GLU A 59 -6.70 14.12 27.66
C GLU A 59 -7.87 13.52 26.88
N LEU A 60 -9.11 13.98 27.15
CA LEU A 60 -10.32 13.50 26.48
C LEU A 60 -10.38 13.95 25.01
N GLU A 61 -9.91 15.16 24.68
CA GLU A 61 -9.82 15.63 23.28
C GLU A 61 -8.82 14.81 22.48
N ASN A 62 -7.68 14.46 23.09
CA ASN A 62 -6.70 13.56 22.48
C ASN A 62 -7.27 12.15 22.27
N GLU A 63 -7.98 11.59 23.26
CA GLU A 63 -8.67 10.30 23.10
C GLU A 63 -9.74 10.37 22.00
N MET A 64 -10.51 11.46 21.94
CA MET A 64 -11.53 11.68 20.89
C MET A 64 -10.91 11.73 19.49
N ASN A 65 -9.76 12.40 19.35
CA ASN A 65 -9.03 12.46 18.09
C ASN A 65 -8.54 11.08 17.64
N GLN A 66 -8.14 10.22 18.58
CA GLN A 66 -7.73 8.83 18.29
C GLN A 66 -8.92 7.93 17.92
N LEU A 67 -10.06 8.07 18.61
CA LEU A 67 -11.29 7.35 18.31
C LEU A 67 -11.93 7.83 16.99
N GLY A 68 -11.62 9.07 16.59
CA GLY A 68 -12.10 9.73 15.39
C GLY A 68 -13.55 10.22 15.49
N ARG A 69 -13.99 10.96 14.48
CA ARG A 69 -15.29 11.64 14.47
C ARG A 69 -16.45 10.66 14.25
N PRO A 70 -17.65 10.94 14.81
CA PRO A 70 -18.87 10.20 14.49
C PRO A 70 -19.20 10.27 13.00
N ILE A 71 -19.76 9.19 12.47
CA ILE A 71 -20.21 9.13 11.08
C ILE A 71 -21.57 9.82 10.98
N ALA A 72 -21.74 10.65 9.96
CA ALA A 72 -23.01 11.27 9.67
C ALA A 72 -24.05 10.26 9.19
N VAL A 73 -25.32 10.52 9.48
CA VAL A 73 -26.46 9.65 9.08
C VAL A 73 -26.82 9.83 7.61
N ASP A 74 -26.48 10.98 7.02
CA ASP A 74 -26.74 11.29 5.62
C ASP A 74 -25.90 10.43 4.65
N ALA A 75 -26.54 9.90 3.62
CA ALA A 75 -25.90 9.02 2.64
C ALA A 75 -24.81 9.74 1.84
N GLY A 76 -24.97 11.04 1.55
CA GLY A 76 -23.95 11.84 0.88
C GLY A 76 -22.69 12.01 1.73
N ALA A 77 -22.87 12.27 3.02
CA ALA A 77 -21.78 12.36 3.98
C ALA A 77 -21.07 11.01 4.21
N GLN A 78 -21.81 9.90 4.22
CA GLN A 78 -21.22 8.54 4.27
C GLN A 78 -20.38 8.26 3.03
N LEU A 79 -20.90 8.55 1.84
CA LEU A 79 -20.16 8.41 0.59
C LEU A 79 -18.87 9.25 0.60
N TYR A 80 -18.97 10.52 1.01
CA TYR A 80 -17.81 11.39 1.14
C TYR A 80 -16.74 10.79 2.07
N THR A 81 -17.16 10.28 3.22
CA THR A 81 -16.27 9.64 4.20
C THR A 81 -15.55 8.42 3.61
N ILE A 82 -16.28 7.55 2.90
CA ILE A 82 -15.68 6.39 2.22
C ILE A 82 -14.63 6.83 1.20
N LEU A 83 -14.95 7.85 0.38
CA LEU A 83 -14.02 8.35 -0.63
C LEU A 83 -12.78 9.02 0.00
N GLU A 84 -12.94 9.71 1.13
CA GLU A 84 -11.82 10.29 1.87
C GLU A 84 -10.88 9.21 2.42
N LEU A 85 -11.44 8.16 3.02
CA LEU A 85 -10.67 7.00 3.49
C LEU A 85 -9.92 6.28 2.35
N CYS A 86 -10.57 6.14 1.19
CA CYS A 86 -9.92 5.57 0.01
C CYS A 86 -8.77 6.44 -0.48
N ARG A 87 -8.92 7.78 -0.47
CA ARG A 87 -7.83 8.71 -0.83
C ARG A 87 -6.66 8.63 0.15
N ALA A 88 -6.93 8.46 1.45
CA ALA A 88 -5.90 8.26 2.46
C ALA A 88 -5.10 6.98 2.19
N PHE A 89 -5.79 5.86 1.91
CA PHE A 89 -5.14 4.62 1.47
C PHE A 89 -4.32 4.81 0.19
N ASP A 90 -4.90 5.47 -0.82
CA ASP A 90 -4.25 5.72 -2.12
C ASP A 90 -2.93 6.49 -1.95
N ARG A 91 -2.92 7.48 -1.06
CA ARG A 91 -1.72 8.25 -0.71
C ARG A 91 -0.64 7.34 -0.12
N VAL A 92 -1.00 6.54 0.89
CA VAL A 92 -0.06 5.61 1.55
C VAL A 92 0.47 4.57 0.57
N PHE A 93 -0.38 4.03 -0.31
CA PHE A 93 0.03 3.07 -1.34
C PHE A 93 0.99 3.70 -2.35
N LYS A 94 0.71 4.92 -2.81
CA LYS A 94 1.60 5.67 -3.72
C LYS A 94 2.96 5.97 -3.08
N GLU A 95 2.99 6.32 -1.80
CA GLU A 95 4.25 6.51 -1.05
C GLU A 95 5.12 5.24 -1.02
N HIS A 96 4.50 4.05 -0.93
CA HIS A 96 5.24 2.79 -1.00
C HIS A 96 5.83 2.51 -2.38
N LEU A 97 5.13 2.90 -3.43
CA LEU A 97 5.57 2.70 -4.81
C LEU A 97 6.64 3.70 -5.23
N ASP A 98 6.48 4.97 -4.87
CA ASP A 98 7.34 6.07 -5.35
C ASP A 98 8.68 6.21 -4.61
N GLY A 99 8.95 5.37 -3.61
CA GLY A 99 10.26 5.27 -2.96
C GLY A 99 10.35 5.96 -1.59
N GLY A 100 9.24 6.37 -0.98
CA GLY A 100 9.23 6.79 0.43
C GLY A 100 9.42 5.62 1.41
N ARG A 101 9.27 4.37 0.91
CA ARG A 101 9.30 3.11 1.66
C ARG A 101 9.84 1.99 0.76
N PRO A 102 10.22 0.80 1.28
CA PRO A 102 10.93 -0.24 0.50
C PRO A 102 10.08 -0.98 -0.57
N GLY A 103 8.92 -0.45 -0.96
CA GLY A 103 8.06 -1.10 -1.95
C GLY A 103 8.63 -1.06 -3.36
N GLY A 104 9.00 0.14 -3.84
CA GLY A 104 9.64 0.31 -5.15
C GLY A 104 10.96 -0.47 -5.27
N ASP A 105 11.77 -0.46 -4.21
CA ASP A 105 13.08 -1.14 -4.19
C ASP A 105 12.97 -2.67 -4.36
N ARG A 106 11.91 -3.27 -3.81
CA ARG A 106 11.61 -4.70 -4.04
C ARG A 106 11.28 -5.00 -5.49
N ILE A 107 10.58 -4.10 -6.19
CA ILE A 107 10.26 -4.24 -7.61
C ILE A 107 11.56 -4.15 -8.44
N TYR A 108 12.44 -3.18 -8.13
CA TYR A 108 13.77 -3.11 -8.73
C TYR A 108 14.57 -4.40 -8.52
N GLY A 109 14.54 -4.97 -7.31
CA GLY A 109 15.20 -6.25 -7.02
C GLY A 109 14.71 -7.42 -7.88
N VAL A 110 13.44 -7.42 -8.30
CA VAL A 110 12.93 -8.42 -9.26
C VAL A 110 13.58 -8.22 -10.64
N PHE A 111 13.66 -6.99 -11.11
CA PHE A 111 14.17 -6.68 -12.45
C PHE A 111 15.70 -6.75 -12.58
N ASP A 112 16.45 -6.31 -11.57
CA ASP A 112 17.91 -6.20 -11.65
C ASP A 112 18.62 -7.46 -11.15
N ASN A 113 17.98 -8.24 -10.27
CA ASN A 113 18.58 -9.43 -9.68
C ASN A 113 17.89 -10.71 -10.15
N GLN A 114 16.59 -10.86 -9.84
CA GLN A 114 15.89 -12.14 -10.06
C GLN A 114 15.77 -12.47 -11.55
N PHE A 115 15.39 -11.49 -12.37
CA PHE A 115 15.18 -11.72 -13.79
C PHE A 115 16.48 -12.06 -14.55
N PRO A 116 17.58 -11.28 -14.45
CA PRO A 116 18.85 -11.65 -15.07
C PRO A 116 19.39 -12.98 -14.57
N ALA A 117 19.20 -13.31 -13.29
CA ALA A 117 19.59 -14.60 -12.75
C ALA A 117 18.77 -15.76 -13.36
N ALA A 118 17.47 -15.56 -13.62
CA ALA A 118 16.63 -16.55 -14.28
C ALA A 118 17.04 -16.75 -15.76
N LEU A 119 17.36 -15.67 -16.48
CA LEU A 119 17.83 -15.74 -17.87
C LEU A 119 19.16 -16.50 -17.98
N LYS A 120 20.09 -16.30 -17.05
CA LYS A 120 21.38 -17.01 -17.01
C LYS A 120 21.26 -18.51 -16.72
N LYS A 121 20.16 -18.96 -16.12
CA LYS A 121 19.92 -20.37 -15.78
C LYS A 121 19.27 -21.17 -16.91
N LEU A 122 18.99 -20.54 -18.05
CA LEU A 122 18.37 -21.21 -19.18
C LEU A 122 19.32 -22.26 -19.79
N PRO A 123 18.80 -23.43 -20.22
CA PRO A 123 19.62 -24.58 -20.62
C PRO A 123 20.17 -24.46 -22.05
N PHE A 124 20.71 -23.30 -22.44
CA PHE A 124 21.20 -23.06 -23.80
C PHE A 124 22.41 -23.93 -24.16
N ASP A 125 23.27 -24.27 -23.21
CA ASP A 125 24.41 -25.17 -23.44
C ASP A 125 23.95 -26.57 -23.89
N ARG A 126 22.86 -27.07 -23.28
CA ARG A 126 22.26 -28.36 -23.64
C ARG A 126 21.56 -28.24 -24.99
N HIS A 127 20.80 -27.18 -25.20
CA HIS A 127 20.05 -26.94 -26.45
C HIS A 127 20.98 -26.76 -27.66
N LEU A 128 22.11 -26.07 -27.49
CA LEU A 128 23.09 -25.79 -28.54
C LEU A 128 24.25 -26.81 -28.56
N SER A 129 24.09 -27.95 -27.88
CA SER A 129 25.05 -29.06 -27.96
C SER A 129 25.22 -29.54 -29.40
N GLN A 130 26.44 -29.93 -29.78
CA GLN A 130 26.74 -30.34 -31.16
C GLN A 130 25.84 -31.47 -31.67
N GLN A 131 25.49 -32.42 -30.79
CA GLN A 131 24.58 -33.51 -31.12
C GLN A 131 23.17 -33.00 -31.43
N ASN A 132 22.65 -32.06 -30.66
CA ASN A 132 21.32 -31.50 -30.89
C ASN A 132 21.29 -30.58 -32.12
N VAL A 133 22.32 -29.76 -32.32
CA VAL A 133 22.47 -28.93 -33.53
C VAL A 133 22.52 -29.81 -34.77
N ARG A 134 23.33 -30.88 -34.78
CA ARG A 134 23.37 -31.83 -35.89
C ARG A 134 22.00 -32.39 -36.20
N LYS A 135 21.30 -32.87 -35.16
CA LYS A 135 19.96 -33.45 -35.28
C LYS A 135 18.99 -32.44 -35.91
N ILE A 136 18.81 -31.27 -35.31
CA ILE A 136 17.83 -30.27 -35.75
C ILE A 136 18.14 -29.74 -37.15
N VAL A 137 19.41 -29.47 -37.47
CA VAL A 137 19.82 -28.99 -38.80
C VAL A 137 19.58 -30.06 -39.85
N SER A 138 19.99 -31.32 -39.60
CA SER A 138 19.77 -32.42 -40.54
C SER A 138 18.27 -32.71 -40.78
N GLU A 139 17.44 -32.63 -39.73
CA GLU A 139 15.99 -32.78 -39.83
C GLU A 139 15.31 -31.59 -40.53
N ALA A 140 15.91 -30.40 -40.47
CA ALA A 140 15.39 -29.21 -41.12
C ALA A 140 15.73 -29.15 -42.62
N ASP A 141 16.93 -29.58 -43.00
CA ASP A 141 17.41 -29.57 -44.39
C ASP A 141 16.86 -30.75 -45.23
N GLY A 142 16.46 -31.84 -44.57
CA GLY A 142 15.77 -32.96 -45.20
C GLY A 142 16.57 -33.58 -46.36
N TYR A 143 15.96 -33.64 -47.55
CA TYR A 143 16.54 -34.30 -48.73
C TYR A 143 17.49 -33.39 -49.56
N GLN A 144 17.62 -32.09 -49.21
CA GLN A 144 18.42 -31.12 -49.99
C GLN A 144 19.57 -30.43 -49.23
N PRO A 145 20.36 -31.12 -48.38
CA PRO A 145 21.48 -30.50 -47.65
C PRO A 145 22.56 -29.86 -48.54
N HIS A 146 22.65 -30.28 -49.82
CA HIS A 146 23.68 -29.82 -50.77
C HIS A 146 23.23 -28.67 -51.69
N LEU A 147 21.93 -28.33 -51.72
CA LEU A 147 21.37 -27.38 -52.71
C LEU A 147 21.06 -26.01 -52.09
N ILE A 148 20.73 -25.95 -50.80
CA ILE A 148 20.25 -24.74 -50.12
C ILE A 148 21.08 -24.50 -48.86
N ALA A 149 21.27 -23.23 -48.46
CA ALA A 149 21.87 -22.89 -47.17
C ALA A 149 20.96 -23.37 -46.02
N PRO A 150 21.50 -23.74 -44.84
CA PRO A 150 20.73 -24.34 -43.74
C PRO A 150 19.85 -23.32 -42.97
N GLU A 151 19.15 -22.42 -43.69
CA GLU A 151 18.31 -21.36 -43.12
C GLU A 151 17.23 -21.94 -42.20
N GLN A 152 16.63 -23.06 -42.61
CA GLN A 152 15.57 -23.70 -41.82
C GLN A 152 16.10 -24.31 -40.52
N GLY A 153 17.35 -24.81 -40.52
CA GLY A 153 18.02 -25.30 -39.32
C GLY A 153 18.28 -24.16 -38.31
N TYR A 154 18.78 -23.02 -38.78
CA TYR A 154 18.92 -21.81 -37.96
C TYR A 154 17.58 -21.37 -37.38
N ARG A 155 16.55 -21.26 -38.23
CA ARG A 155 15.21 -20.83 -37.82
C ARG A 155 14.65 -21.73 -36.70
N ARG A 156 14.65 -23.05 -36.89
CA ARG A 156 14.15 -24.00 -35.87
C ARG A 156 14.96 -23.97 -34.57
N LEU A 157 16.29 -23.86 -34.65
CA LEU A 157 17.14 -23.77 -33.46
C LEU A 157 16.82 -22.51 -32.64
N ILE A 158 16.66 -21.38 -33.32
CA ILE A 158 16.36 -20.08 -32.70
C ILE A 158 14.94 -20.10 -32.12
N GLU A 159 13.91 -20.45 -32.89
CA GLU A 159 12.52 -20.51 -32.41
C GLU A 159 12.39 -21.39 -31.16
N SER A 160 13.00 -22.58 -31.18
CA SER A 160 13.02 -23.47 -30.02
C SER A 160 13.76 -22.88 -28.82
N ALA A 161 14.85 -22.15 -29.06
CA ALA A 161 15.59 -21.48 -27.98
C ALA A 161 14.79 -20.32 -27.36
N LEU A 162 14.13 -19.51 -28.20
CA LEU A 162 13.40 -18.33 -27.74
C LEU A 162 12.17 -18.69 -26.88
N THR A 163 11.61 -19.89 -27.07
CA THR A 163 10.52 -20.43 -26.25
C THR A 163 10.92 -20.54 -24.76
N TYR A 164 12.20 -20.75 -24.45
CA TYR A 164 12.68 -20.81 -23.06
C TYR A 164 12.53 -19.47 -22.30
N PHE A 165 12.42 -18.33 -23.00
CA PHE A 165 12.24 -17.02 -22.36
C PHE A 165 10.83 -16.80 -21.79
N ARG A 166 9.83 -17.59 -22.23
CA ARG A 166 8.44 -17.47 -21.75
C ARG A 166 8.33 -17.67 -20.24
N GLY A 167 8.99 -18.71 -19.70
CA GLY A 167 8.96 -19.01 -18.27
C GLY A 167 9.52 -17.87 -17.40
N PRO A 168 10.77 -17.39 -17.64
CA PRO A 168 11.30 -16.22 -16.96
C PRO A 168 10.42 -14.96 -17.10
N ALA A 169 9.83 -14.72 -18.27
CA ALA A 169 8.93 -13.57 -18.49
C ALA A 169 7.67 -13.65 -17.59
N GLU A 170 7.03 -14.82 -17.52
CA GLU A 170 5.88 -15.06 -16.64
C GLU A 170 6.25 -14.95 -15.15
N ASN A 171 7.40 -15.49 -14.76
CA ASN A 171 7.87 -15.43 -13.38
C ASN A 171 8.09 -13.99 -12.90
N VAL A 172 8.59 -13.10 -13.76
CA VAL A 172 8.75 -11.67 -13.44
C VAL A 172 7.40 -11.00 -13.25
N VAL A 173 6.43 -11.28 -14.14
CA VAL A 173 5.05 -10.79 -14.04
C VAL A 173 4.44 -11.19 -12.69
N ASP A 174 4.59 -12.45 -12.31
CA ASP A 174 4.04 -13.00 -11.08
C ASP A 174 4.76 -12.47 -9.82
N ALA A 175 6.08 -12.31 -9.87
CA ALA A 175 6.86 -11.75 -8.78
C ALA A 175 6.49 -10.27 -8.50
N VAL A 176 6.29 -9.46 -9.53
CA VAL A 176 5.84 -8.06 -9.37
C VAL A 176 4.42 -8.01 -8.82
N HIS A 177 3.51 -8.83 -9.34
CA HIS A 177 2.14 -8.92 -8.83
C HIS A 177 2.12 -9.29 -7.33
N PHE A 178 2.95 -10.24 -6.89
CA PHE A 178 3.08 -10.59 -5.48
C PHE A 178 3.55 -9.41 -4.63
N VAL A 179 4.54 -8.64 -5.10
CA VAL A 179 4.99 -7.42 -4.40
C VAL A 179 3.84 -6.41 -4.29
N LEU A 180 3.10 -6.16 -5.37
CA LEU A 180 1.96 -5.22 -5.36
C LEU A 180 0.87 -5.63 -4.37
N ARG A 181 0.52 -6.92 -4.30
CA ARG A 181 -0.46 -7.43 -3.32
C ARG A 181 -0.01 -7.21 -1.87
N GLU A 182 1.26 -7.48 -1.59
CA GLU A 182 1.84 -7.21 -0.27
C GLU A 182 1.81 -5.72 0.08
N LEU A 183 2.03 -4.83 -0.91
CA LEU A 183 1.93 -3.38 -0.70
C LEU A 183 0.51 -2.92 -0.41
N VAL A 184 -0.50 -3.48 -1.09
CA VAL A 184 -1.91 -3.21 -0.77
C VAL A 184 -2.20 -3.59 0.68
N ARG A 185 -1.84 -4.81 1.09
CA ARG A 185 -2.05 -5.28 2.48
C ARG A 185 -1.39 -4.37 3.51
N LYS A 186 -0.13 -3.98 3.29
CA LYS A 186 0.60 -3.07 4.18
C LYS A 186 -0.06 -1.68 4.23
N SER A 187 -0.42 -1.14 3.09
CA SER A 187 -1.03 0.19 2.99
C SER A 187 -2.38 0.26 3.72
N ILE A 188 -3.20 -0.79 3.64
CA ILE A 188 -4.43 -0.90 4.42
C ILE A 188 -4.12 -0.88 5.92
N SER A 189 -3.14 -1.69 6.37
CA SER A 189 -2.81 -1.82 7.80
C SER A 189 -2.24 -0.55 8.44
N GLU A 190 -1.57 0.29 7.65
CA GLU A 190 -0.92 1.51 8.12
C GLU A 190 -1.83 2.73 8.03
N THR A 191 -2.91 2.66 7.25
CA THR A 191 -3.92 3.71 7.16
C THR A 191 -4.76 3.69 8.44
N GLN A 192 -4.42 4.57 9.40
CA GLN A 192 -5.02 4.56 10.73
C GLN A 192 -6.52 4.83 10.69
N GLU A 193 -7.00 5.70 9.79
CA GLU A 193 -8.42 6.04 9.73
C GLU A 193 -9.29 4.85 9.29
N LEU A 194 -8.73 3.95 8.47
CA LEU A 194 -9.36 2.74 7.95
C LEU A 194 -9.52 1.66 9.02
N LYS A 195 -8.66 1.62 10.04
CA LYS A 195 -8.68 0.59 11.11
C LYS A 195 -10.04 0.44 11.80
N ARG A 196 -10.81 1.53 11.83
CA ARG A 196 -12.14 1.60 12.45
C ARG A 196 -13.22 0.86 11.66
N PHE A 197 -13.01 0.62 10.37
CA PHE A 197 -14.00 0.12 9.42
C PHE A 197 -13.55 -1.23 8.81
N PRO A 198 -13.72 -2.36 9.53
CA PRO A 198 -13.27 -3.66 9.06
C PRO A 198 -13.96 -4.10 7.75
N THR A 199 -15.25 -3.81 7.57
CA THR A 199 -15.97 -4.18 6.35
C THR A 199 -15.44 -3.38 5.15
N LEU A 200 -15.23 -2.06 5.30
CA LEU A 200 -14.60 -1.26 4.25
C LEU A 200 -13.19 -1.76 3.92
N GLN A 201 -12.37 -2.14 4.92
CA GLN A 201 -11.04 -2.71 4.65
C GLN A 201 -11.11 -3.99 3.82
N ALA A 202 -12.03 -4.90 4.15
CA ALA A 202 -12.20 -6.15 3.43
C ALA A 202 -12.64 -5.93 1.98
N GLU A 203 -13.62 -5.07 1.76
CA GLU A 203 -14.13 -4.70 0.42
C GLU A 203 -13.06 -3.97 -0.41
N LEU A 204 -12.32 -3.04 0.22
CA LEU A 204 -11.20 -2.33 -0.42
C LEU A 204 -10.08 -3.31 -0.80
N ALA A 205 -9.72 -4.23 0.08
CA ALA A 205 -8.69 -5.25 -0.18
C ALA A 205 -9.11 -6.19 -1.32
N ALA A 206 -10.38 -6.60 -1.35
CA ALA A 206 -10.93 -7.45 -2.39
C ALA A 206 -10.90 -6.74 -3.74
N ALA A 207 -11.40 -5.49 -3.81
CA ALA A 207 -11.42 -4.71 -5.04
C ALA A 207 -10.01 -4.42 -5.58
N ALA A 208 -9.08 -4.05 -4.70
CA ALA A 208 -7.68 -3.85 -5.08
C ALA A 208 -7.03 -5.14 -5.58
N THR A 209 -7.31 -6.29 -4.95
CA THR A 209 -6.80 -7.59 -5.40
C THR A 209 -7.35 -7.97 -6.77
N GLU A 210 -8.65 -7.77 -7.01
CA GLU A 210 -9.27 -8.03 -8.31
C GLU A 210 -8.66 -7.16 -9.42
N ALA A 211 -8.43 -5.87 -9.14
CA ALA A 211 -7.75 -4.98 -10.08
C ALA A 211 -6.32 -5.45 -10.40
N LEU A 212 -5.55 -5.84 -9.38
CA LEU A 212 -4.18 -6.35 -9.56
C LEU A 212 -4.11 -7.64 -10.37
N GLU A 213 -5.11 -8.53 -10.28
CA GLU A 213 -5.17 -9.74 -11.12
C GLU A 213 -5.42 -9.38 -12.59
N LYS A 214 -6.34 -8.44 -12.87
CA LYS A 214 -6.57 -7.95 -14.25
C LYS A 214 -5.30 -7.35 -14.85
N PHE A 215 -4.60 -6.51 -14.10
CA PHE A 215 -3.34 -5.90 -14.54
C PHE A 215 -2.24 -6.95 -14.78
N ARG A 216 -2.16 -7.97 -13.92
CA ARG A 216 -1.24 -9.10 -14.08
C ARG A 216 -1.53 -9.88 -15.35
N ASP A 217 -2.78 -10.20 -15.63
CA ASP A 217 -3.18 -10.95 -16.84
C ASP A 217 -2.81 -10.19 -18.12
N ASP A 218 -3.06 -8.89 -18.16
CA ASP A 218 -2.71 -8.06 -19.33
C ASP A 218 -1.20 -7.89 -19.48
N SER A 219 -0.48 -7.78 -18.36
CA SER A 219 0.98 -7.79 -18.35
C SER A 219 1.56 -9.12 -18.82
N ARG A 220 0.95 -10.26 -18.44
CA ARG A 220 1.36 -11.59 -18.88
C ARG A 220 1.21 -11.72 -20.39
N LYS A 221 0.03 -11.38 -20.92
CA LYS A 221 -0.23 -11.37 -22.37
C LYS A 221 0.78 -10.52 -23.11
N THR A 222 1.07 -9.33 -22.59
CA THR A 222 2.03 -8.39 -23.22
C THR A 222 3.46 -8.95 -23.20
N ALA A 223 3.93 -9.43 -22.04
CA ALA A 223 5.28 -9.98 -21.90
C ALA A 223 5.50 -11.20 -22.81
N LEU A 224 4.51 -12.10 -22.90
CA LEU A 224 4.57 -13.26 -23.79
C LEU A 224 4.56 -12.86 -25.26
N ARG A 225 3.71 -11.89 -25.64
CA ARG A 225 3.70 -11.34 -27.01
C ARG A 225 5.05 -10.76 -27.41
N MET A 226 5.76 -10.10 -26.50
CA MET A 226 7.10 -9.58 -26.79
C MET A 226 8.09 -10.71 -27.10
N VAL A 227 8.04 -11.82 -26.37
CA VAL A 227 8.84 -13.01 -26.68
C VAL A 227 8.45 -13.61 -28.03
N ASP A 228 7.14 -13.69 -28.32
CA ASP A 228 6.63 -14.21 -29.60
C ASP A 228 7.03 -13.34 -30.79
N MET A 229 7.09 -12.02 -30.62
CA MET A 229 7.55 -11.08 -31.64
C MET A 229 9.02 -11.33 -32.01
N GLU A 230 9.90 -11.55 -31.03
CA GLU A 230 11.31 -11.87 -31.26
C GLU A 230 11.49 -13.25 -31.96
N ALA A 231 10.54 -14.17 -31.75
CA ALA A 231 10.55 -15.49 -32.38
C ALA A 231 9.98 -15.50 -33.80
N SER A 232 9.10 -14.56 -34.14
CA SER A 232 8.39 -14.55 -35.42
C SER A 232 9.17 -13.86 -36.55
N TYR A 233 10.12 -12.97 -36.23
CA TYR A 233 11.01 -12.37 -37.23
C TYR A 233 12.48 -12.42 -36.80
N LEU A 234 13.30 -13.05 -37.65
CA LEU A 234 14.75 -13.11 -37.44
C LEU A 234 15.41 -11.83 -37.93
N THR A 235 16.17 -11.16 -37.07
CA THR A 235 16.89 -9.93 -37.44
C THR A 235 18.03 -10.26 -38.41
N VAL A 236 17.78 -10.11 -39.72
CA VAL A 236 18.71 -10.50 -40.80
C VAL A 236 20.02 -9.70 -40.73
N ASP A 237 19.96 -8.43 -40.34
CA ASP A 237 21.14 -7.57 -40.22
C ASP A 237 22.16 -8.07 -39.20
N PHE A 238 21.72 -8.84 -38.19
CA PHE A 238 22.63 -9.50 -37.26
C PHE A 238 23.51 -10.51 -38.01
N PHE A 239 22.90 -11.38 -38.81
CA PHE A 239 23.61 -12.43 -39.54
C PHE A 239 24.52 -11.88 -40.63
N ARG A 240 24.17 -10.73 -41.22
CA ARG A 240 25.04 -10.04 -42.21
C ARG A 240 26.34 -9.52 -41.61
N LYS A 241 26.37 -9.23 -40.31
CA LYS A 241 27.53 -8.68 -39.59
C LYS A 241 28.42 -9.76 -38.95
N LEU A 242 28.00 -11.02 -38.98
CA LEU A 242 28.84 -12.12 -38.49
C LEU A 242 30.12 -12.19 -39.35
N PRO A 243 31.30 -12.42 -38.75
CA PRO A 243 32.53 -12.56 -39.49
C PRO A 243 32.38 -13.64 -40.58
N GLN A 244 32.37 -13.23 -41.84
CA GLN A 244 32.59 -14.15 -42.95
C GLN A 244 34.10 -14.43 -42.96
N GLU A 245 34.51 -15.58 -42.44
CA GLU A 245 35.80 -16.10 -42.86
C GLU A 245 35.66 -16.43 -44.35
N LEU A 246 36.26 -15.57 -45.19
CA LEU A 246 36.56 -15.87 -46.57
C LEU A 246 37.30 -17.21 -46.57
N ASP A 247 36.65 -18.27 -47.03
CA ASP A 247 37.34 -19.49 -47.42
C ASP A 247 38.49 -19.08 -48.32
N LYS A 248 39.73 -19.26 -47.82
CA LYS A 248 40.94 -19.02 -48.58
C LYS A 248 40.95 -19.97 -49.77
N GLY A 249 40.46 -19.52 -50.93
CA GLY A 249 40.78 -20.04 -52.25
C GLY A 249 40.58 -21.54 -52.47
N GLY A 250 39.57 -22.16 -51.86
CA GLY A 250 39.21 -23.57 -52.09
C GLY A 250 38.25 -23.74 -53.27
N ASN A 251 38.49 -24.78 -54.09
CA ASN A 251 37.68 -25.15 -55.25
C ASN A 251 36.16 -25.20 -54.89
N PRO A 252 35.25 -24.64 -55.72
CA PRO A 252 33.80 -24.58 -55.43
C PRO A 252 33.12 -25.95 -55.32
N SER A 253 33.79 -27.02 -55.74
CA SER A 253 33.36 -28.42 -55.57
C SER A 253 33.70 -29.03 -54.20
N SER A 254 34.53 -28.39 -53.36
CA SER A 254 34.83 -28.85 -51.99
C SER A 254 33.89 -28.26 -50.93
N ALA A 255 33.30 -27.08 -51.20
CA ALA A 255 32.36 -26.40 -50.31
C ALA A 255 31.02 -27.14 -50.13
N THR A 256 30.70 -28.10 -51.01
CA THR A 256 29.49 -28.94 -50.91
C THR A 256 29.67 -30.14 -49.99
N THR A 257 30.90 -30.66 -49.82
CA THR A 257 31.18 -31.80 -48.94
C THR A 257 31.40 -31.37 -47.47
N ASP A 258 31.70 -30.10 -47.23
CA ASP A 258 32.09 -29.53 -45.92
C ASP A 258 30.94 -28.91 -45.10
N ARG A 259 29.67 -29.09 -45.51
CA ARG A 259 28.52 -28.49 -44.78
C ARG A 259 28.06 -29.26 -43.54
N TYR A 260 28.55 -30.47 -43.31
CA TYR A 260 28.23 -31.27 -42.11
C TYR A 260 29.47 -31.67 -41.31
N THR A 261 30.65 -31.12 -41.64
CA THR A 261 31.81 -31.24 -40.77
C THR A 261 31.51 -30.63 -39.41
N GLU A 262 32.11 -31.21 -38.36
CA GLU A 262 31.91 -30.76 -36.99
C GLU A 262 32.22 -29.27 -36.80
N GLY A 263 33.13 -28.71 -37.62
CA GLY A 263 33.43 -27.29 -37.67
C GLY A 263 32.24 -26.43 -38.09
N HIS A 264 31.51 -26.81 -39.15
CA HIS A 264 30.35 -26.06 -39.63
C HIS A 264 29.19 -26.10 -38.63
N LEU A 265 28.88 -27.28 -38.08
CA LEU A 265 27.83 -27.43 -37.06
C LEU A 265 28.16 -26.65 -35.78
N ARG A 266 29.45 -26.63 -35.37
CA ARG A 266 29.91 -25.80 -34.25
C ARG A 266 29.71 -24.31 -34.54
N ARG A 267 30.00 -23.85 -35.75
CA ARG A 267 29.79 -22.46 -36.19
C ARG A 267 28.31 -22.07 -36.15
N ILE A 268 27.41 -22.95 -36.61
CA ILE A 268 25.96 -22.74 -36.49
C ILE A 268 25.57 -22.55 -35.02
N GLY A 269 26.01 -23.44 -34.13
CA GLY A 269 25.76 -23.32 -32.69
C GLY A 269 26.25 -21.99 -32.09
N SER A 270 27.47 -21.57 -32.43
CA SER A 270 28.03 -20.28 -31.98
C SER A 270 27.25 -19.07 -32.50
N ASN A 271 26.85 -19.08 -33.77
CA ASN A 271 26.06 -18.00 -34.38
C ASN A 271 24.67 -17.89 -33.76
N VAL A 272 24.00 -19.03 -33.54
CA VAL A 272 22.70 -19.10 -32.87
C VAL A 272 22.82 -18.62 -31.42
N SER A 273 23.86 -19.03 -30.70
CA SER A 273 24.14 -18.55 -29.34
C SER A 273 24.28 -17.03 -29.29
N ALA A 274 25.05 -16.46 -30.23
CA ALA A 274 25.24 -15.01 -30.31
C ALA A 274 23.91 -14.28 -30.61
N TYR A 275 23.05 -14.82 -31.48
CA TYR A 275 21.72 -14.28 -31.76
C TYR A 275 20.81 -14.33 -30.52
N ILE A 276 20.77 -15.47 -29.83
CA ILE A 276 19.97 -15.65 -28.60
C ILE A 276 20.42 -14.66 -27.52
N ASN A 277 21.74 -14.43 -27.38
CA ASN A 277 22.27 -13.46 -26.42
C ASN A 277 21.85 -12.02 -26.77
N MET A 278 21.85 -11.65 -28.05
CA MET A 278 21.32 -10.35 -28.49
C MET A 278 19.84 -10.20 -28.10
N VAL A 279 19.01 -11.19 -28.40
CA VAL A 279 17.57 -11.17 -28.04
C VAL A 279 17.39 -11.15 -26.52
N CYS A 280 18.21 -11.90 -25.77
CA CYS A 280 18.20 -11.91 -24.31
C CYS A 280 18.43 -10.52 -23.73
N GLU A 281 19.42 -9.76 -24.23
CA GLU A 281 19.67 -8.39 -23.78
C GLU A 281 18.51 -7.43 -24.14
N THR A 282 17.91 -7.60 -25.32
CA THR A 282 16.70 -6.85 -25.69
C THR A 282 15.54 -7.13 -24.74
N LEU A 283 15.23 -8.40 -24.50
CA LEU A 283 14.14 -8.84 -23.61
C LEU A 283 14.39 -8.44 -22.15
N ARG A 284 15.65 -8.47 -21.70
CA ARG A 284 16.07 -8.02 -20.37
C ARG A 284 15.68 -6.57 -20.11
N ILE A 285 15.67 -5.73 -21.13
CA ILE A 285 15.31 -4.31 -21.04
C ILE A 285 13.81 -4.09 -21.28
N SER A 286 13.24 -4.81 -22.24
CA SER A 286 11.90 -4.54 -22.75
C SER A 286 10.79 -5.15 -21.88
N ILE A 287 10.99 -6.35 -21.33
CA ILE A 287 10.00 -7.02 -20.46
C ILE A 287 9.75 -6.22 -19.18
N PRO A 288 10.76 -5.76 -18.42
CA PRO A 288 10.51 -4.92 -17.24
C PRO A 288 9.70 -3.67 -17.55
N LYS A 289 9.96 -3.01 -18.69
CA LYS A 289 9.20 -1.83 -19.12
C LYS A 289 7.72 -2.16 -19.36
N ALA A 290 7.43 -3.30 -20.00
CA ALA A 290 6.06 -3.76 -20.19
C ALA A 290 5.37 -4.08 -18.86
N VAL A 291 6.06 -4.77 -17.94
CA VAL A 291 5.53 -5.08 -16.61
C VAL A 291 5.25 -3.82 -15.81
N VAL A 292 6.17 -2.84 -15.82
CA VAL A 292 5.96 -1.54 -15.18
C VAL A 292 4.77 -0.82 -15.81
N HIS A 293 4.64 -0.84 -17.14
CA HIS A 293 3.56 -0.16 -17.83
C HIS A 293 2.19 -0.76 -17.54
N CYS A 294 2.05 -2.08 -17.65
CA CYS A 294 0.79 -2.79 -17.53
C CYS A 294 0.37 -3.06 -16.07
N GLN A 295 1.34 -3.20 -15.14
CA GLN A 295 1.03 -3.48 -13.74
C GLN A 295 1.30 -2.29 -12.83
N VAL A 296 2.55 -1.84 -12.73
CA VAL A 296 2.95 -0.90 -11.68
C VAL A 296 2.30 0.48 -11.90
N ARG A 297 2.32 0.97 -13.14
CA ARG A 297 1.69 2.26 -13.49
C ARG A 297 0.17 2.19 -13.42
N GLU A 298 -0.44 1.08 -13.84
CA GLU A 298 -1.89 0.89 -13.72
C GLU A 298 -2.32 0.78 -12.26
N ALA A 299 -1.63 -0.04 -11.45
CA ALA A 299 -1.85 -0.11 -10.01
C ALA A 299 -1.69 1.26 -9.33
N LYS A 300 -0.80 2.14 -9.80
CA LYS A 300 -0.69 3.50 -9.26
C LYS A 300 -1.87 4.40 -9.65
N ARG A 301 -2.48 4.19 -10.82
CA ARG A 301 -3.45 5.10 -11.44
C ARG A 301 -4.89 4.71 -11.19
N SER A 302 -5.20 3.43 -11.31
CA SER A 302 -6.56 2.91 -11.52
C SER A 302 -6.94 1.78 -10.56
N LEU A 303 -6.16 1.55 -9.48
CA LEU A 303 -6.39 0.47 -8.51
C LEU A 303 -7.81 0.43 -7.94
N LEU A 304 -8.39 1.61 -7.71
CA LEU A 304 -9.72 1.76 -7.08
C LEU A 304 -10.79 2.27 -8.04
N ASP A 305 -10.53 2.40 -9.34
CA ASP A 305 -11.50 2.97 -10.29
C ASP A 305 -12.81 2.16 -10.35
N HIS A 306 -12.68 0.83 -10.37
CA HIS A 306 -13.83 -0.06 -10.33
C HIS A 306 -14.57 0.04 -8.98
N PHE A 307 -13.82 0.12 -7.88
CA PHE A 307 -14.39 0.28 -6.55
C PHE A 307 -15.19 1.58 -6.43
N TYR A 308 -14.65 2.71 -6.91
CA TYR A 308 -15.36 3.99 -6.93
C TYR A 308 -16.67 3.91 -7.73
N THR A 309 -16.65 3.21 -8.86
CA THR A 309 -17.85 3.01 -9.67
C THR A 309 -18.88 2.13 -8.95
N GLN A 310 -18.45 1.12 -8.20
CA GLN A 310 -19.35 0.28 -7.40
C GLN A 310 -19.94 1.03 -6.21
N VAL A 311 -19.11 1.77 -5.46
CA VAL A 311 -19.53 2.56 -4.30
C VAL A 311 -20.50 3.66 -4.71
N GLY A 312 -20.28 4.33 -5.85
CA GLY A 312 -21.19 5.35 -6.36
C GLY A 312 -22.59 4.83 -6.73
N LYS A 313 -22.77 3.52 -6.87
CA LYS A 313 -24.07 2.88 -7.12
C LYS A 313 -24.77 2.39 -5.85
N LYS A 314 -24.09 2.43 -4.69
CA LYS A 314 -24.64 1.92 -3.42
C LYS A 314 -25.61 2.92 -2.80
N GLU A 315 -26.68 2.40 -2.21
CA GLU A 315 -27.66 3.18 -1.46
C GLU A 315 -27.21 3.42 -0.01
N GLY A 316 -27.85 4.35 0.71
CA GLY A 316 -27.46 4.75 2.07
C GLY A 316 -27.33 3.58 3.07
N ARG A 317 -28.19 2.56 2.99
CA ARG A 317 -28.06 1.36 3.85
C ARG A 317 -26.78 0.57 3.58
N GLN A 318 -26.38 0.47 2.32
CA GLN A 318 -25.18 -0.25 1.90
C GLN A 318 -23.91 0.57 2.16
N LEU A 319 -24.00 1.90 2.09
CA LEU A 319 -22.90 2.78 2.50
C LEU A 319 -22.68 2.72 4.01
N ALA A 320 -23.76 2.72 4.79
CA ALA A 320 -23.70 2.54 6.23
C ALA A 320 -23.09 1.20 6.63
N SER A 321 -23.39 0.11 5.92
CA SER A 321 -22.79 -1.21 6.21
C SER A 321 -21.29 -1.27 5.91
N LEU A 322 -20.77 -0.45 4.99
CA LEU A 322 -19.32 -0.36 4.76
C LEU A 322 -18.62 0.38 5.91
N LEU A 323 -19.33 1.31 6.53
CA LEU A 323 -18.87 2.14 7.63
C LEU A 323 -19.26 1.56 8.99
N ASP A 324 -19.37 0.24 9.09
CA ASP A 324 -19.65 -0.42 10.35
C ASP A 324 -18.47 -0.25 11.33
N GLU A 325 -18.78 0.19 12.54
CA GLU A 325 -17.80 0.34 13.60
C GLU A 325 -18.05 -0.72 14.66
N ASP A 326 -16.98 -1.12 15.35
CA ASP A 326 -17.10 -1.95 16.55
C ASP A 326 -18.03 -1.24 17.56
N PRO A 327 -19.13 -1.89 18.01
CA PRO A 327 -20.04 -1.33 19.00
C PRO A 327 -19.33 -0.86 20.28
N ALA A 328 -18.26 -1.55 20.69
CA ALA A 328 -17.46 -1.16 21.85
C ALA A 328 -16.72 0.16 21.61
N LEU A 329 -16.26 0.42 20.38
CA LEU A 329 -15.62 1.67 19.99
C LEU A 329 -16.65 2.81 19.95
N MET A 330 -17.84 2.56 19.41
CA MET A 330 -18.94 3.53 19.40
C MET A 330 -19.36 3.92 20.83
N GLU A 331 -19.49 2.94 21.72
CA GLU A 331 -19.85 3.18 23.12
C GLU A 331 -18.75 3.96 23.85
N ARG A 332 -17.48 3.59 23.65
CA ARG A 332 -16.33 4.36 24.19
C ARG A 332 -16.32 5.80 23.68
N ARG A 333 -16.60 6.02 22.39
CA ARG A 333 -16.69 7.37 21.81
C ARG A 333 -17.82 8.17 22.44
N ALA A 334 -19.01 7.58 22.57
CA ALA A 334 -20.16 8.23 23.19
C ALA A 334 -19.89 8.58 24.65
N ALA A 335 -19.27 7.68 25.41
CA ALA A 335 -18.87 7.92 26.80
C ALA A 335 -17.82 9.04 26.92
N CYS A 336 -16.81 9.02 26.04
CA CYS A 336 -15.78 10.07 26.00
C CYS A 336 -16.39 11.43 25.64
N ALA A 337 -17.29 11.49 24.65
CA ALA A 337 -17.95 12.72 24.23
C ALA A 337 -18.80 13.31 25.35
N LYS A 338 -19.58 12.47 26.04
CA LYS A 338 -20.37 12.88 27.21
C LYS A 338 -19.49 13.40 28.35
N ARG A 339 -18.37 12.73 28.65
CA ARG A 339 -17.43 13.20 29.67
C ARG A 339 -16.83 14.55 29.29
N LEU A 340 -16.41 14.70 28.03
CA LEU A 340 -15.84 15.94 27.51
C LEU A 340 -16.82 17.10 27.61
N GLU A 341 -18.09 16.86 27.26
CA GLU A 341 -19.16 17.85 27.41
C GLU A 341 -19.33 18.28 28.88
N LEU A 342 -19.39 17.33 29.81
CA LEU A 342 -19.52 17.61 31.24
C LEU A 342 -18.33 18.40 31.79
N TYR A 343 -17.10 18.08 31.39
CA TYR A 343 -15.92 18.84 31.81
C TYR A 343 -15.90 20.26 31.21
N LYS A 344 -16.33 20.43 29.96
CA LYS A 344 -16.48 21.76 29.35
C LYS A 344 -17.53 22.60 30.07
N GLN A 345 -18.69 22.01 30.39
CA GLN A 345 -19.72 22.66 31.21
C GLN A 345 -19.17 23.04 32.59
N ALA A 346 -18.46 22.13 33.27
CA ALA A 346 -17.85 22.41 34.58
C ALA A 346 -16.81 23.52 34.51
N ARG A 347 -16.00 23.59 33.45
CA ARG A 347 -15.04 24.69 33.23
C ARG A 347 -15.79 26.01 33.08
N ASP A 348 -16.81 26.05 32.23
CA ASP A 348 -17.57 27.26 31.95
C ASP A 348 -18.33 27.75 33.22
N GLU A 349 -18.83 26.83 34.06
CA GLU A 349 -19.39 27.14 35.38
C GLU A 349 -18.34 27.71 36.34
N ILE A 350 -17.15 27.10 36.44
CA ILE A 350 -16.07 27.59 37.30
C ILE A 350 -15.63 28.99 36.86
N ASP A 351 -15.48 29.22 35.56
CA ASP A 351 -15.11 30.53 35.01
C ASP A 351 -16.19 31.58 35.32
N SER A 352 -17.48 31.22 35.23
CA SER A 352 -18.57 32.14 35.58
C SER A 352 -18.50 32.63 37.05
N VAL A 353 -18.04 31.78 37.96
CA VAL A 353 -17.90 32.09 39.40
C VAL A 353 -16.58 32.79 39.70
N ALA A 354 -15.50 32.48 38.97
CA ALA A 354 -14.18 33.08 39.16
C ALA A 354 -14.13 34.57 38.75
N TRP A 355 -14.98 34.98 37.79
CA TRP A 355 -15.03 36.34 37.25
C TRP A 355 -16.23 37.18 37.71
N ALA A 356 -17.18 36.60 38.45
CA ALA A 356 -18.22 37.34 39.15
C ALA A 356 -17.59 38.10 40.34
N ARG A 357 -17.16 39.34 40.09
CA ARG A 357 -16.71 40.29 41.11
C ARG A 357 -17.86 40.89 41.91
#